data_AF-A0A814B559-F1
#
_entry.id   AF-A0A814B559-F1
#
_cell.length_a   1.000
_cell.length_b   1.000
_cell.length_c   1.000
_cell.angle_alpha   90.00
_cell.angle_beta   90.00
_cell.angle_gamma   90.00
#
_symmetry.space_group_name_H-M   'P 1'
#
loop_
_entity.id
_entity.type
_entity.pdbx_description
1 polymer ?
#
loop_
_entity_poly.entity_id
_entity_poly.type
_entity_poly.pdbx_seq_one_letter_code
_entity_poly.pdbx_strand_id
1 'polypeptide(L)'
;MYNEKNSTSDSQNSLITKDTEQNEIQISEFIDLRKKIILEDWLLKNIENPYPTFKTKTELCEKTQLSLKKVDAWFTWKRVQLKRARMKENDFSIEKKNILRNFFLNVNEKPNQLQIKELSEQLELPQKKIYRWFTYQRSQKKKIK
;
A
#
# COMPACT_ATOMS: atom_id res chain seq x y z
N MET A 1 -70.18 15.88 25.08
CA MET A 1 -70.24 16.45 23.72
C MET A 1 -69.13 17.48 23.59
N TYR A 2 -68.24 17.23 22.62
CA TYR A 2 -67.27 18.11 21.93
C TYR A 2 -66.11 18.82 22.65
N ASN A 3 -64.94 18.59 22.03
CA ASN A 3 -63.56 19.04 22.25
C ASN A 3 -63.32 20.54 21.94
N GLU A 4 -62.24 21.09 22.52
CA GLU A 4 -61.27 22.01 21.89
C GLU A 4 -59.96 21.99 22.71
N LYS A 5 -58.94 21.22 22.30
CA LYS A 5 -57.77 21.59 21.47
C LYS A 5 -56.87 22.71 22.05
N ASN A 6 -55.64 22.32 22.41
CA ASN A 6 -54.36 22.97 22.06
C ASN A 6 -53.20 22.11 22.63
N SER A 7 -52.86 21.01 21.95
CA SER A 7 -51.58 20.84 21.22
C SER A 7 -50.80 22.12 20.90
N THR A 8 -49.50 22.15 21.27
CA THR A 8 -48.32 22.33 20.37
C THR A 8 -47.15 22.95 21.14
N SER A 9 -46.11 22.16 21.46
CA SER A 9 -44.70 22.53 21.24
C SER A 9 -43.72 21.36 21.48
N ASP A 10 -43.96 20.21 20.84
CA ASP A 10 -42.88 19.24 20.57
C ASP A 10 -42.27 19.60 19.21
N SER A 11 -41.38 20.59 19.19
CA SER A 11 -40.55 20.89 18.01
C SER A 11 -39.39 21.81 18.39
N GLN A 12 -38.45 21.29 19.17
CA GLN A 12 -37.10 21.88 19.28
C GLN A 12 -35.96 20.85 19.19
N ASN A 13 -36.24 19.56 18.91
CA ASN A 13 -35.20 18.52 18.95
C ASN A 13 -34.68 18.04 17.57
N SER A 14 -35.03 18.70 16.45
CA SER A 14 -34.68 18.19 15.10
C SER A 14 -33.61 18.98 14.33
N LEU A 15 -32.97 20.00 14.91
CA LEU A 15 -31.94 20.79 14.21
C LEU A 15 -30.50 20.59 14.72
N ILE A 16 -30.26 19.84 15.80
CA ILE A 16 -28.93 19.72 16.45
C ILE A 16 -28.11 18.51 15.92
N THR A 17 -28.72 17.62 15.12
CA THR A 17 -28.15 16.29 14.87
C THR A 17 -27.12 16.21 13.74
N LYS A 18 -27.21 17.04 12.70
CA LYS A 18 -26.35 16.89 11.50
C LYS A 18 -24.91 17.41 11.70
N ASP A 19 -24.75 18.52 12.42
CA ASP A 19 -23.44 19.12 12.67
C ASP A 19 -22.65 18.35 13.74
N THR A 20 -23.36 17.71 14.67
CA THR A 20 -22.76 16.86 15.72
C THR A 20 -22.20 15.58 15.11
N GLU A 21 -22.95 14.93 14.21
CA GLU A 21 -22.57 13.68 13.55
C GLU A 21 -21.39 13.87 12.59
N GLN A 22 -21.33 14.99 11.85
CA GLN A 22 -20.21 15.31 10.98
C GLN A 22 -18.92 15.62 11.78
N ASN A 23 -19.04 16.32 12.91
CA ASN A 23 -17.89 16.57 13.79
C ASN A 23 -17.36 15.29 14.44
N GLU A 24 -18.25 14.38 14.86
CA GLU A 24 -17.85 13.08 15.41
C GLU A 24 -17.10 12.21 14.38
N ILE A 25 -17.55 12.21 13.11
CA ILE A 25 -16.87 11.51 12.01
C ILE A 25 -15.47 12.09 11.78
N GLN A 26 -15.34 13.43 11.74
CA GLN A 26 -14.05 14.09 11.54
C GLN A 26 -13.08 13.82 12.70
N ILE A 27 -13.57 13.85 13.94
CA ILE A 27 -12.76 13.54 15.13
C ILE A 27 -12.30 12.08 15.11
N SER A 28 -13.19 11.16 14.77
CA SER A 28 -12.87 9.73 14.63
C SER A 28 -11.79 9.49 13.57
N GLU A 29 -11.95 10.09 12.39
CA GLU A 29 -10.97 10.00 11.30
C GLU A 29 -9.61 10.59 11.71
N PHE A 30 -9.61 11.75 12.37
CA PHE A 30 -8.40 12.38 12.87
C PHE A 30 -7.68 11.52 13.93
N ILE A 31 -8.43 10.91 14.85
CA ILE A 31 -7.89 10.00 15.86
C ILE A 31 -7.25 8.77 15.18
N ASP A 32 -7.90 8.20 14.17
CA ASP A 32 -7.36 7.05 13.44
C ASP A 32 -6.13 7.41 12.61
N LEU A 33 -6.08 8.61 12.03
CA LEU A 33 -4.88 9.16 11.39
C LEU A 33 -3.72 9.28 12.37
N ARG A 34 -3.96 9.82 13.58
CA ARG A 34 -2.91 9.95 14.61
C ARG A 34 -2.32 8.59 15.01
N LYS A 35 -3.17 7.57 15.22
CA LYS A 35 -2.71 6.20 15.53
C LYS A 35 -1.83 5.65 14.41
N LYS A 36 -2.24 5.87 13.16
CA LYS A 36 -1.49 5.44 11.98
C LYS A 36 -0.12 6.13 11.90
N ILE A 37 -0.06 7.45 12.09
CA ILE A 37 1.19 8.22 12.04
C ILE A 37 2.21 7.69 13.05
N ILE A 38 1.78 7.38 14.28
CA ILE A 38 2.67 6.84 15.32
C ILE A 38 3.30 5.51 14.91
N LEU A 39 2.49 4.60 14.35
CA LEU A 39 2.97 3.30 13.87
C LEU A 39 3.87 3.43 12.64
N GLU A 40 3.54 4.35 11.72
CA GLU A 40 4.33 4.63 10.52
C GLU A 40 5.68 5.28 10.85
N ASP A 41 5.73 6.23 11.78
CA ASP A 41 6.97 6.86 12.24
C ASP A 41 7.96 5.83 12.78
N TRP A 42 7.49 4.92 13.65
CA TRP A 42 8.36 3.84 14.15
C TRP A 42 8.82 2.93 13.01
N LEU A 43 7.92 2.55 12.11
CA LEU A 43 8.23 1.68 10.98
C LEU A 43 9.30 2.28 10.05
N LEU A 44 9.20 3.57 9.74
CA LEU A 44 10.15 4.27 8.87
C LEU A 44 11.54 4.33 9.50
N LYS A 45 11.63 4.60 10.81
CA LYS A 45 12.89 4.56 11.56
C LYS A 45 13.53 3.17 11.63
N ASN A 46 12.75 2.11 11.41
CA ASN A 46 13.16 0.72 11.49
C ASN A 46 12.92 -0.02 10.16
N ILE A 47 12.97 0.67 9.02
CA ILE A 47 12.56 0.11 7.73
C ILE A 47 13.41 -1.08 7.27
N GLU A 48 14.67 -1.12 7.70
CA GLU A 48 15.60 -2.23 7.45
C GLU A 48 15.27 -3.47 8.28
N ASN A 49 14.74 -3.28 9.50
CA ASN A 49 14.36 -4.37 10.39
C ASN A 49 13.00 -4.09 11.08
N PRO A 50 11.87 -4.21 10.36
CA PRO A 50 10.54 -3.79 10.83
C PRO A 50 9.86 -4.82 11.76
N TYR A 51 10.61 -5.31 12.74
CA TYR A 51 10.20 -6.34 13.70
C TYR A 51 10.29 -5.79 15.12
N PRO A 52 9.26 -5.05 15.60
CA PRO A 52 9.29 -4.48 16.93
C PRO A 52 9.33 -5.58 17.99
N THR A 53 10.14 -5.35 19.03
CA THR A 53 10.20 -6.24 20.20
C THR A 53 8.90 -6.18 21.01
N PHE A 54 8.69 -7.11 21.95
CA PHE A 54 7.53 -7.07 22.84
C PHE A 54 7.44 -5.74 23.60
N LYS A 55 8.55 -5.27 24.18
CA LYS A 55 8.63 -3.97 24.87
C LYS A 55 8.19 -2.83 23.96
N THR A 56 8.72 -2.78 22.74
CA THR A 56 8.37 -1.77 21.74
C THR A 56 6.89 -1.82 21.35
N LYS A 57 6.31 -3.02 21.21
CA LYS A 57 4.87 -3.15 20.92
C LYS A 57 4.03 -2.61 22.08
N THR A 58 4.42 -2.85 23.33
CA THR A 58 3.74 -2.29 24.51
C THR A 58 3.76 -0.76 24.51
N GLU A 59 4.92 -0.14 24.26
CA GLU A 59 5.04 1.32 24.14
C GLU A 59 4.16 1.89 23.02
N LEU A 60 4.02 1.17 21.91
CA LEU A 60 3.14 1.57 20.80
C LEU A 60 1.65 1.40 21.15
N CYS A 61 1.28 0.37 21.91
CA CYS A 61 -0.08 0.21 22.43
C CYS A 61 -0.47 1.41 23.31
N GLU A 62 0.40 1.81 24.23
CA GLU A 62 0.17 2.97 25.10
C GLU A 62 -0.01 4.28 24.29
N LYS A 63 0.82 4.49 23.28
CA LYS A 63 0.75 5.70 22.43
C LYS A 63 -0.49 5.75 21.53
N THR A 64 -0.99 4.59 21.10
CA THR A 64 -2.08 4.49 20.11
C THR A 64 -3.42 4.10 20.72
N GLN A 65 -3.43 3.68 21.98
CA GLN A 65 -4.59 3.08 22.67
C GLN A 65 -5.18 1.88 21.90
N LEU A 66 -4.34 1.19 21.13
CA LEU A 66 -4.68 -0.06 20.45
C LEU A 66 -4.27 -1.25 21.31
N SER A 67 -5.00 -2.36 21.18
CA SER A 67 -4.59 -3.61 21.79
C SER A 67 -3.33 -4.17 21.10
N LEU A 68 -2.54 -4.95 21.84
CA LEU A 68 -1.35 -5.61 21.33
C LEU A 68 -1.63 -6.42 20.05
N LYS A 69 -2.78 -7.11 20.00
CA LYS A 69 -3.22 -7.87 18.83
C LYS A 69 -3.40 -6.98 17.59
N LYS A 70 -3.96 -5.78 17.74
CA LYS A 70 -4.15 -4.84 16.62
C LYS A 70 -2.82 -4.27 16.14
N VAL A 71 -1.93 -3.90 17.06
CA VAL A 71 -0.58 -3.42 16.73
C VAL A 71 0.20 -4.52 16.00
N ASP A 72 0.18 -5.75 16.49
CA ASP A 72 0.89 -6.87 15.87
C ASP A 72 0.35 -7.22 14.47
N ALA A 73 -0.98 -7.25 14.31
CA ALA A 73 -1.63 -7.44 13.02
C ALA A 73 -1.25 -6.33 12.03
N TRP A 74 -1.21 -5.07 12.49
CA TRP A 74 -0.82 -3.93 11.68
C TRP A 74 0.60 -4.08 11.14
N PHE A 75 1.57 -4.42 11.99
CA PHE A 75 2.96 -4.64 11.55
C PHE A 75 3.09 -5.81 10.58
N THR A 76 2.35 -6.90 10.83
CA THR A 76 2.32 -8.05 9.92
C THR A 76 1.81 -7.66 8.54
N TRP A 77 0.69 -6.95 8.47
CA TRP A 77 0.14 -6.47 7.21
C TRP A 77 1.08 -5.45 6.53
N LYS A 78 1.62 -4.47 7.26
CA LYS A 78 2.53 -3.47 6.69
C LYS A 78 3.80 -4.08 6.12
N ARG A 79 4.41 -5.07 6.77
CA ARG A 79 5.57 -5.79 6.20
C ARG A 79 5.23 -6.47 4.86
N VAL A 80 4.04 -7.07 4.76
CA VAL A 80 3.56 -7.65 3.49
C VAL A 80 3.42 -6.58 2.42
N GLN A 81 2.88 -5.40 2.77
CA GLN A 81 2.76 -4.28 1.83
C GLN A 81 4.13 -3.75 1.38
N LEU A 82 5.09 -3.59 2.29
CA LEU A 82 6.45 -3.18 1.95
C LEU A 82 7.11 -4.17 0.98
N LYS A 83 6.97 -5.48 1.23
CA LYS A 83 7.46 -6.51 0.33
C LYS A 83 6.82 -6.41 -1.06
N ARG A 84 5.50 -6.18 -1.13
CA ARG A 84 4.77 -6.00 -2.40
C ARG A 84 5.20 -4.74 -3.14
N ALA A 85 5.39 -3.62 -2.43
CA ALA A 85 5.87 -2.38 -3.03
C ALA A 85 7.28 -2.56 -3.63
N ARG A 86 8.21 -3.14 -2.86
CA ARG A 86 9.55 -3.50 -3.37
C ARG A 86 9.48 -4.45 -4.58
N MET A 87 8.56 -5.41 -4.58
CA MET A 87 8.35 -6.30 -5.74
C MET A 87 7.81 -5.57 -6.97
N LYS A 88 6.95 -4.55 -6.79
CA LYS A 88 6.42 -3.70 -7.87
C LYS A 88 7.49 -2.75 -8.43
N GLU A 89 8.34 -2.17 -7.60
CA GLU A 89 9.50 -1.38 -8.08
C GLU A 89 10.46 -2.23 -8.91
N ASN A 90 10.61 -3.51 -8.53
CA ASN A 90 11.34 -4.53 -9.29
C ASN A 90 10.51 -5.18 -10.41
N ASP A 91 9.33 -4.64 -10.72
CA ASP A 91 8.56 -5.01 -11.90
C ASP A 91 8.93 -4.07 -13.06
N PHE A 92 8.76 -4.54 -14.30
CA PHE A 92 9.12 -3.74 -15.44
C PHE A 92 8.13 -2.57 -15.56
N SER A 93 8.59 -1.35 -15.22
CA SER A 93 7.87 -0.12 -15.58
C SER A 93 7.63 -0.08 -17.10
N ILE A 94 6.67 0.72 -17.55
CA ILE A 94 6.35 0.83 -18.98
C ILE A 94 7.60 1.18 -19.80
N GLU A 95 8.41 2.10 -19.28
CA GLU A 95 9.69 2.50 -19.88
C GLU A 95 10.68 1.32 -19.97
N LYS A 96 10.90 0.59 -18.86
CA LYS A 96 11.78 -0.59 -18.85
C LYS A 96 11.29 -1.67 -19.83
N LYS A 97 9.96 -1.85 -19.97
CA LYS A 97 9.36 -2.76 -20.97
C LYS A 97 9.63 -2.30 -22.41
N ASN A 98 9.56 -1.01 -22.68
CA ASN A 98 9.80 -0.45 -24.02
C ASN A 98 11.25 -0.64 -24.44
N ILE A 99 12.21 -0.41 -23.56
CA ILE A 99 13.64 -0.65 -23.85
C ILE A 99 13.88 -2.11 -24.20
N LEU A 100 13.36 -3.04 -23.39
CA LEU A 100 13.48 -4.48 -23.65
C LEU A 100 12.80 -4.90 -24.96
N ARG A 101 11.64 -4.31 -25.26
CA ARG A 101 10.91 -4.54 -26.52
C ARG A 101 11.71 -4.05 -27.73
N ASN A 102 12.27 -2.85 -27.66
CA ASN A 102 13.10 -2.30 -28.72
C ASN A 102 14.34 -3.16 -28.95
N PHE A 103 15.02 -3.58 -27.88
CA PHE A 103 16.15 -4.50 -27.98
C PHE A 103 15.75 -5.84 -28.60
N PHE A 104 14.63 -6.42 -28.16
CA PHE A 104 14.13 -7.70 -28.68
C PHE A 104 13.81 -7.66 -30.18
N LEU A 105 13.23 -6.56 -30.66
CA LEU A 105 12.81 -6.43 -32.05
C LEU A 105 13.96 -6.01 -32.99
N ASN A 106 14.85 -5.13 -32.52
CA ASN A 106 15.81 -4.44 -33.39
C ASN A 106 17.26 -4.91 -33.20
N VAL A 107 17.58 -5.61 -32.11
CA VAL A 107 18.96 -5.99 -31.78
C VAL A 107 19.10 -7.51 -31.72
N ASN A 108 18.52 -8.16 -30.72
CA ASN A 108 18.69 -9.61 -30.52
C ASN A 108 17.59 -10.22 -29.63
N GLU A 109 16.94 -11.28 -30.11
CA GLU A 109 15.93 -12.05 -29.35
C GLU A 109 16.54 -12.97 -28.27
N LYS A 110 17.82 -13.31 -28.40
CA LYS A 110 18.57 -14.21 -27.51
C LYS A 110 19.83 -13.50 -27.00
N PRO A 111 19.68 -12.46 -26.16
CA PRO A 111 20.82 -11.74 -25.60
C PRO A 111 21.77 -12.68 -24.86
N ASN A 112 23.07 -12.46 -25.05
CA ASN A 112 24.12 -13.19 -24.34
C ASN A 112 24.32 -12.66 -22.91
N GLN A 113 25.21 -13.27 -22.13
CA GLN A 113 25.43 -12.89 -20.73
C GLN A 113 25.89 -11.44 -20.56
N LEU A 114 26.74 -10.92 -21.45
CA LEU A 114 27.19 -9.53 -21.41
C LEU A 114 26.04 -8.57 -21.67
N GLN A 115 25.23 -8.81 -22.70
CA GLN A 115 24.06 -8.00 -23.02
C GLN A 115 23.00 -8.03 -21.92
N ILE A 116 22.81 -9.18 -21.27
CA ILE A 116 21.93 -9.29 -20.09
C ILE A 116 22.47 -8.45 -18.93
N LYS A 117 23.79 -8.42 -18.71
CA LYS A 117 24.42 -7.60 -17.69
C LYS A 117 24.27 -6.10 -17.99
N GLU A 118 24.54 -5.68 -19.22
CA GLU A 118 24.38 -4.27 -19.65
C GLU A 118 22.94 -3.79 -19.47
N LEU A 119 21.95 -4.58 -19.93
CA LEU A 119 20.53 -4.26 -19.73
C LEU A 119 20.14 -4.28 -18.24
N SER A 120 20.79 -5.11 -17.42
CA SER A 120 20.55 -5.18 -15.97
C SER A 120 21.01 -3.92 -15.26
N GLU A 121 22.18 -3.42 -15.64
CA GLU A 121 22.75 -2.17 -15.12
C GLU A 121 21.94 -0.97 -15.60
N GLN A 122 21.63 -0.89 -16.89
CA GLN A 122 20.84 0.20 -17.46
C GLN A 122 19.43 0.30 -16.86
N LEU A 123 18.77 -0.84 -16.64
CA LEU A 123 17.37 -0.88 -16.18
C LEU A 123 17.25 -0.98 -14.65
N GLU A 124 18.36 -1.09 -13.93
CA GLU A 124 18.39 -1.37 -12.49
C GLU A 124 17.47 -2.54 -12.13
N LEU A 125 17.58 -3.63 -12.87
CA LEU A 125 16.78 -4.83 -12.68
C LEU A 125 17.68 -6.05 -12.55
N PRO A 126 17.32 -7.06 -11.73
CA PRO A 126 18.11 -8.29 -11.65
C PRO A 126 18.23 -8.98 -13.01
N GLN A 127 19.44 -9.42 -13.39
CA GLN A 127 19.71 -10.14 -14.64
C GLN A 127 18.72 -11.31 -14.90
N LYS A 128 18.38 -12.05 -13.85
CA LYS A 128 17.42 -13.16 -13.91
C LYS A 128 16.02 -12.74 -14.39
N LYS A 129 15.57 -11.53 -14.06
CA LYS A 129 14.30 -10.97 -14.54
C LYS A 129 14.36 -10.70 -16.04
N ILE A 130 15.44 -10.08 -16.50
CA ILE A 130 15.67 -9.78 -17.92
C ILE A 130 15.72 -11.09 -18.72
N TYR A 131 16.52 -12.06 -18.29
CA TYR A 131 16.57 -13.39 -18.91
C TYR A 131 15.18 -14.05 -19.03
N ARG A 132 14.39 -14.02 -17.95
CA ARG A 132 13.02 -14.55 -17.94
C ARG A 132 12.10 -13.80 -18.89
N TRP A 133 12.22 -12.48 -18.96
CA TRP A 133 11.44 -11.66 -19.88
C TRP A 133 11.70 -12.06 -21.33
N PHE A 134 12.97 -12.15 -21.76
CA PHE A 134 13.31 -12.59 -23.12
C PHE A 134 12.83 -14.01 -23.42
N THR A 135 12.92 -14.93 -22.45
CA THR A 135 12.40 -16.29 -22.58
C THR A 135 10.88 -16.31 -22.77
N TYR A 136 10.16 -15.51 -21.99
CA TYR A 136 8.72 -15.35 -22.10
C TYR A 136 8.31 -14.75 -23.45
N GLN A 137 8.98 -13.68 -23.91
CA GLN A 137 8.67 -13.06 -25.21
C GLN A 137 8.85 -14.04 -26.37
N ARG A 138 9.93 -14.83 -26.39
CA ARG A 138 10.12 -15.87 -27.40
C ARG A 138 9.02 -16.94 -27.34
N SER A 139 8.56 -17.31 -26.15
CA SER A 139 7.44 -18.25 -26.00
C SER A 139 6.14 -17.68 -26.56
N GLN A 140 5.83 -16.41 -26.32
CA GLN A 140 4.62 -15.77 -26.88
C GLN A 140 4.69 -15.67 -28.40
N LYS A 141 5.85 -15.28 -28.96
CA LYS A 141 6.05 -15.21 -30.42
C LYS A 141 5.82 -16.56 -31.11
N LYS A 142 6.16 -17.67 -30.45
CA LYS A 142 5.91 -19.04 -30.96
C LYS A 142 4.43 -19.43 -30.96
N LYS A 143 3.61 -18.88 -30.06
CA LYS A 143 2.16 -19.20 -30.01
C LYS A 143 1.34 -18.52 -31.10
N ILE A 144 1.90 -17.47 -31.70
CA ILE A 144 1.24 -16.65 -32.73
C ILE A 144 1.60 -17.15 -34.14
N LYS A 145 2.61 -18.02 -34.26
CA LYS A 145 2.98 -18.71 -35.51
C LYS A 145 2.26 -20.04 -35.61
#